data_AF-A0A651GWB2-F1
#
_entry.id   AF-A0A651GWB2-F1
#
_cell.length_a   1.000
_cell.length_b   1.000
_cell.length_c   1.000
_cell.angle_alpha   90.00
_cell.angle_beta   90.00
_cell.angle_gamma   90.00
#
_symmetry.space_group_name_H-M   'P 1'
#
loop_
_entity.id
_entity.type
_entity.pdbx_description
1 polymer ?
#
loop_
_entity_poly.entity_id
_entity_poly.type
_entity_poly.pdbx_seq_one_letter_code
_entity_poly.pdbx_strand_id
1 'polypeptide(L)' 'MNIAEVRNRIISQVERMDDADFLEAIMQLLDTRSASGQYQLSDEQKNRVAEARAEFAAGKSVPGGELMKDVEEWLKTK' A
#
# COMPACT_ATOMS: atom_id res chain seq x y z
N MET A 1 3.01 29.72 -18.50
CA MET A 1 2.89 29.41 -17.06
C MET A 1 4.17 28.73 -16.62
N ASN A 2 4.92 29.37 -15.72
CA ASN A 2 6.09 28.75 -15.11
C ASN A 2 5.66 27.92 -13.87
N ILE A 3 6.56 27.08 -13.35
CA ILE A 3 6.27 26.17 -12.23
C ILE A 3 5.87 26.95 -10.96
N ALA A 4 6.44 28.13 -10.73
CA ALA A 4 6.11 28.96 -9.58
C ALA A 4 4.69 29.53 -9.68
N GLU A 5 4.26 29.95 -10.87
CA GLU A 5 2.90 30.43 -11.13
C GLU A 5 1.87 29.30 -10.93
N VAL A 6 2.17 28.09 -11.41
CA VAL A 6 1.32 26.91 -11.20
C VAL A 6 1.18 26.61 -9.71
N ARG A 7 2.29 26.60 -8.97
CA ARG A 7 2.30 26.33 -7.53
C ARG A 7 1.48 27.35 -6.76
N ASN A 8 1.70 28.64 -7.02
CA ASN A 8 0.99 29.71 -6.32
C ASN A 8 -0.50 29.64 -6.59
N ARG A 9 -0.90 29.33 -7.83
CA ARG A 9 -2.31 29.16 -8.18
C ARG A 9 -2.96 27.99 -7.42
N ILE A 10 -2.27 26.87 -7.26
CA ILE A 10 -2.78 25.73 -6.49
C ILE A 10 -2.97 26.11 -5.01
N ILE A 11 -1.95 26.74 -4.39
CA ILE A 11 -2.02 27.17 -2.99
C ILE A 11 -3.23 28.09 -2.77
N SER A 12 -3.39 29.11 -3.61
CA SER A 12 -4.50 30.06 -3.47
C SER A 12 -5.89 29.45 -3.72
N GLN A 13 -5.99 28.34 -4.45
CA GLN A 13 -7.25 27.61 -4.60
C GLN A 13 -7.56 26.78 -3.36
N VAL A 14 -6.57 26.08 -2.81
CA VAL A 14 -6.70 25.28 -1.59
C VAL A 14 -7.05 26.16 -0.38
N GLU A 15 -6.43 27.33 -0.25
CA GLU A 15 -6.71 28.28 0.85
C GLU A 15 -8.15 28.81 0.89
N ARG A 16 -8.87 28.75 -0.24
CA ARG A 16 -10.25 29.25 -0.36
C ARG A 16 -11.29 28.13 -0.34
N MET A 17 -10.86 26.88 -0.17
CA MET A 17 -11.74 25.73 -0.13
C MET A 17 -12.21 25.45 1.29
N ASP A 18 -13.52 25.29 1.46
CA ASP A 18 -14.16 24.88 2.71
C ASP A 18 -14.73 23.44 2.63
N ASP A 19 -14.45 22.72 1.55
CA ASP A 19 -14.89 21.34 1.31
C ASP A 19 -13.85 20.35 1.86
N ALA A 20 -14.16 19.77 3.02
CA ALA A 20 -13.28 18.84 3.72
C ALA A 20 -13.01 17.55 2.91
N ASP A 21 -14.03 16.99 2.24
CA ASP A 21 -13.90 15.76 1.46
C ASP A 21 -12.97 15.99 0.25
N PHE A 22 -13.09 17.16 -0.38
CA PHE A 22 -12.23 17.52 -1.51
C PHE A 22 -10.80 17.83 -1.06
N LEU A 23 -10.60 18.48 0.09
CA LEU A 23 -9.28 18.68 0.69
C LEU A 23 -8.60 17.34 1.03
N GLU A 24 -9.35 16.38 1.56
CA GLU A 24 -8.84 15.03 1.88
C GLU A 24 -8.42 14.27 0.61
N ALA A 25 -9.22 14.36 -0.46
CA ALA A 25 -8.86 13.77 -1.75
C ALA A 25 -7.57 14.38 -2.35
N ILE A 26 -7.38 15.70 -2.20
CA ILE A 26 -6.13 16.37 -2.61
C ILE A 26 -4.94 15.85 -1.79
N MET A 27 -5.10 15.69 -0.47
CA MET A 27 -4.06 15.14 0.40
C MET A 27 -3.67 13.72 0.00
N GLN A 28 -4.64 12.83 -0.25
CA GLN A 28 -4.36 11.47 -0.72
C GLN A 28 -3.59 11.46 -2.06
N LEU A 29 -3.90 12.38 -2.98
CA LEU A 29 -3.18 12.51 -4.25
C LEU A 29 -1.73 13.00 -4.06
N LEU A 30 -1.46 13.79 -3.02
CA LEU A 30 -0.11 14.25 -2.68
C LEU A 30 0.67 13.15 -1.94
N ASP A 31 0.04 12.43 -1.02
CA ASP A 31 0.63 11.33 -0.27
C ASP A 31 1.02 10.15 -1.18
N THR A 32 0.19 9.84 -2.18
CA THR A 32 0.50 8.81 -3.19
C THR A 32 1.71 9.14 -4.05
N ARG A 33 2.05 10.43 -4.24
CA ARG A 33 3.29 10.85 -4.92
C ARG A 33 4.50 10.82 -3.99
N SER A 34 4.30 11.11 -2.71
CA SER A 34 5.32 10.97 -1.65
C SER A 34 5.67 9.50 -1.40
N ALA A 35 4.73 8.59 -1.62
CA ALA A 35 4.91 7.14 -1.63
C ALA A 35 5.69 6.62 -2.86
N SER A 36 6.44 7.48 -3.54
CA SER A 36 7.45 7.08 -4.53
C SER A 36 8.70 6.44 -3.91
N GLY A 37 8.79 6.37 -2.59
CA GLY A 37 9.73 5.48 -1.90
C GLY A 37 9.33 4.02 -2.09
N GLN A 38 10.28 3.15 -2.42
CA GLN A 38 10.06 1.70 -2.38
C GLN A 38 9.39 1.33 -1.05
N TYR A 39 8.35 0.49 -1.11
CA TYR A 39 7.70 -0.03 0.10
C TYR A 39 8.75 -0.66 1.01
N GLN A 40 8.99 -0.04 2.17
CA GLN A 40 10.03 -0.46 3.08
C GLN A 40 9.45 -1.44 4.08
N LEU A 41 9.88 -2.70 3.97
CA LEU A 41 9.47 -3.75 4.90
C LEU A 41 9.96 -3.45 6.32
N SER A 42 9.11 -3.72 7.31
CA SER A 42 9.53 -3.81 8.71
C SER A 42 10.48 -5.00 8.89
N ASP A 43 11.23 -5.04 9.99
CA ASP A 43 12.15 -6.16 10.25
C ASP A 43 11.41 -7.49 10.43
N GLU A 44 10.20 -7.46 11.01
CA GLU A 44 9.33 -8.63 11.07
C GLU A 44 8.95 -9.14 9.68
N GLN A 45 8.57 -8.23 8.78
CA GLN A 45 8.22 -8.59 7.40
C GLN A 45 9.42 -9.13 6.62
N LYS A 46 10.62 -8.55 6.81
CA LYS A 46 11.86 -9.07 6.22
C LYS A 46 12.14 -10.49 6.71
N ASN A 47 11.97 -10.75 8.00
CA ASN A 47 12.17 -12.08 8.59
C ASN A 47 11.18 -13.10 8.02
N ARG A 48 9.89 -12.75 7.94
CA ARG A 48 8.86 -13.61 7.31
C ARG A 48 9.20 -13.96 5.86
N VAL A 49 9.66 -12.99 5.08
CA VAL A 49 10.08 -13.23 3.68
C VAL A 49 11.33 -14.13 3.61
N ALA A 50 12.29 -13.93 4.51
CA ALA A 50 13.49 -14.76 4.57
C ALA A 50 13.17 -16.21 4.94
N GLU A 51 12.29 -16.41 5.91
CA GLU A 51 11.79 -17.73 6.33
C GLU A 51 11.06 -18.43 5.19
N ALA A 52 10.09 -17.77 4.55
CA ALA A 52 9.34 -18.35 3.43
C ALA A 52 10.26 -18.77 2.26
N ARG A 53 11.31 -17.99 1.98
CA ARG A 53 12.32 -18.35 0.96
C ARG A 53 13.13 -19.58 1.35
N ALA A 54 13.49 -19.70 2.63
CA ALA A 54 14.21 -20.86 3.14
C ALA A 54 13.33 -22.12 3.13
N GLU A 55 12.06 -22.01 3.51
CA GLU A 55 11.08 -23.09 3.45
C GLU A 55 10.86 -23.58 2.02
N PHE A 56 10.67 -22.66 1.08
CA PHE A 56 10.55 -22.99 -0.33
C PHE A 56 11.79 -23.74 -0.86
N ALA A 57 12.99 -23.25 -0.55
CA ALA A 57 14.24 -23.90 -0.94
C ALA A 57 14.41 -25.30 -0.32
N ALA A 58 13.85 -25.51 0.87
CA ALA A 58 13.84 -26.81 1.56
C ALA A 58 12.70 -27.74 1.09
N GLY A 59 11.89 -27.34 0.10
CA GLY A 59 10.74 -28.10 -0.37
C GLY A 59 9.57 -28.16 0.62
N LYS A 60 9.57 -27.29 1.65
CA LYS A 60 8.50 -27.16 2.64
C LYS A 60 7.37 -26.29 2.08
N SER A 61 6.81 -26.71 0.96
CA SER A 61 5.67 -26.06 0.32
C SER A 61 4.47 -27.01 0.30
N VAL A 62 3.28 -26.47 0.50
CA VAL A 62 2.03 -27.23 0.33
C VAL A 62 1.52 -27.12 -1.11
N PRO A 63 0.93 -28.17 -1.68
CA PRO A 63 0.23 -28.08 -2.95
C PRO A 63 -0.89 -27.04 -2.89
N GLY A 64 -1.03 -26.22 -3.93
CA GLY A 64 -2.06 -25.17 -3.95
C GLY A 64 -3.49 -25.69 -3.80
N GLY A 65 -3.76 -26.92 -4.25
CA GLY A 65 -5.06 -27.55 -4.08
C GLY A 65 -5.36 -27.99 -2.64
N GLU A 66 -4.33 -28.28 -1.83
CA GLU A 66 -4.50 -28.54 -0.40
C GLU A 66 -4.71 -27.23 0.36
N LEU A 67 -3.88 -26.21 0.05
CA LEU A 67 -4.04 -24.88 0.63
C LEU A 67 -5.44 -24.30 0.40
N MET A 68 -6.01 -24.46 -0.80
CA MET A 68 -7.35 -23.93 -1.06
C MET A 68 -8.46 -24.63 -0.29
N LYS A 69 -8.31 -25.92 0.04
CA LYS A 69 -9.29 -26.60 0.90
C LYS A 69 -9.29 -26.00 2.30
N ASP A 70 -8.10 -25.72 2.85
CA ASP A 70 -7.96 -25.10 4.17
C ASP A 70 -8.58 -23.69 4.18
N VAL A 71 -8.37 -22.91 3.11
CA VAL A 71 -8.97 -21.58 2.94
C VAL A 71 -10.50 -21.67 2.86
N GLU A 72 -11.04 -22.60 2.07
CA GLU A 72 -12.49 -22.82 1.96
C GLU A 72 -13.11 -23.23 3.30
N GLU A 73 -12.41 -24.05 4.09
CA GLU A 73 -12.85 -24.45 5.43
C GLU A 73 -12.83 -23.28 6.41
N TRP A 74 -11.75 -22.49 6.42
CA TRP A 74 -11.67 -21.29 7.24
C TRP A 74 -12.81 -20.30 6.94
N LEU A 75 -13.14 -20.10 5.66
CA LEU A 75 -14.26 -19.23 5.25
C LEU A 75 -15.63 -19.74 5.73
N LYS A 76 -15.79 -21.05 5.99
CA LYS A 76 -17.03 -21.63 6.54
C LYS A 76 -17.15 -21.46 8.07
N THR A 77 -16.04 -21.15 8.76
CA THR A 77 -16.03 -20.91 10.21
C THR A 77 -16.39 -19.47 10.59
N LYS A 78 -16.72 -18.63 9.60
CA LYS A 78 -17.12 -17.22 9.74
C LYS A 78 -18.62 -17.02 9.71
#